data_AF-A0A7Y3N8Z2-F1
#
_entry.id   AF-A0A7Y3N8Z2-F1
#
_cell.length_a   1.000
_cell.length_b   1.000
_cell.length_c   1.000
_cell.angle_alpha   90.00
_cell.angle_beta   90.00
_cell.angle_gamma   90.00
#
_symmetry.space_group_name_H-M   'P 1'
#
loop_
_entity.id
_entity.type
_entity.pdbx_description
1 polymer ?
#
loop_
_entity_poly.entity_id
_entity_poly.type
_entity_poly.pdbx_seq_one_letter_code
_entity_poly.pdbx_strand_id
1 'polypeptide(L)'
;MLQEYLGIRQEAGAYRRFFSDEAFHLYVWYAQQGGELTGFQLVILRGGEPTHALTWEKAKGAVYTGVWAEDEELRISPTPILVPDGPMPQTHLFKLFSEASVGLEESLRQLVLHEIQAYA
;
A
#
# COMPACT_ATOMS: atom_id res chain seq x y z
N MET A 1 3.21 -13.76 -2.06
CA MET A 1 1.84 -13.62 -2.61
C MET A 1 0.98 -13.03 -1.52
N LEU A 2 0.31 -11.93 -1.82
CA LEU A 2 -0.56 -11.23 -0.88
C LEU A 2 -1.67 -12.13 -0.34
N GLN A 3 -1.84 -12.16 0.98
CA GLN A 3 -2.90 -12.89 1.67
C GLN A 3 -3.76 -11.94 2.49
N GLU A 4 -5.08 -12.13 2.48
CA GLU A 4 -6.01 -11.30 3.24
C GLU A 4 -6.05 -11.67 4.72
N TYR A 5 -6.03 -10.64 5.58
CA TYR A 5 -6.19 -10.78 7.03
C TYR A 5 -7.58 -10.27 7.44
N LEU A 6 -8.46 -11.19 7.83
CA LEU A 6 -9.87 -10.89 8.11
C LEU A 6 -10.12 -10.24 9.48
N GLY A 7 -9.19 -10.37 10.43
CA GLY A 7 -9.34 -9.93 11.83
C GLY A 7 -8.94 -8.48 12.11
N ILE A 8 -8.90 -7.60 11.11
CA ILE A 8 -8.49 -6.22 11.31
C ILE A 8 -9.62 -5.39 11.94
N ARG A 9 -9.25 -4.48 12.85
CA ARG A 9 -10.18 -3.50 13.43
C ARG A 9 -10.89 -2.73 12.30
N GLN A 10 -12.17 -2.43 12.42
CA GLN A 10 -12.91 -1.59 11.47
C GLN A 10 -13.24 -0.23 12.10
N GLU A 11 -13.50 0.77 11.26
CA GLU A 11 -13.96 2.09 11.70
C GLU A 11 -15.44 2.29 11.35
N ALA A 12 -16.18 3.00 12.21
CA ALA A 12 -17.60 3.22 11.97
C ALA A 12 -17.80 4.11 10.74
N GLY A 13 -18.62 3.67 9.79
CA GLY A 13 -18.88 4.41 8.54
C GLY A 13 -17.81 4.24 7.45
N ALA A 14 -16.89 3.29 7.63
CA ALA A 14 -15.94 2.89 6.60
C ALA A 14 -15.74 1.36 6.64
N TYR A 15 -15.09 0.81 5.62
CA TYR A 15 -14.65 -0.59 5.62
C TYR A 15 -13.24 -0.66 5.08
N ARG A 16 -12.39 -1.47 5.73
CA ARG A 16 -11.03 -1.71 5.26
C ARG A 16 -10.74 -3.19 5.13
N ARG A 17 -9.85 -3.50 4.18
CA ARG A 17 -9.22 -4.81 3.99
C ARG A 17 -7.72 -4.64 4.10
N PHE A 18 -7.05 -5.70 4.51
CA PHE A 18 -5.61 -5.73 4.66
C PHE A 18 -5.08 -7.00 4.04
N PHE A 19 -4.09 -6.85 3.18
CA PHE A 19 -3.35 -7.94 2.57
C PHE A 19 -1.86 -7.77 2.87
N SER A 20 -1.17 -8.88 3.10
CA SER A 20 0.27 -8.82 3.38
C SER A 20 1.00 -10.04 2.84
N ASP A 21 2.24 -9.81 2.42
CA ASP A 21 3.28 -10.82 2.22
C ASP A 21 4.66 -10.25 2.60
N GLU A 22 5.74 -10.95 2.23
CA GLU A 22 7.11 -10.55 2.57
C GLU A 22 7.57 -9.24 1.90
N ALA A 23 6.95 -8.85 0.79
CA ALA A 23 7.34 -7.69 0.00
C ALA A 23 6.38 -6.51 0.17
N PHE A 24 5.12 -6.77 0.50
CA PHE A 24 4.09 -5.75 0.49
C PHE A 24 3.11 -5.86 1.66
N HIS A 25 2.71 -4.69 2.15
CA HIS A 25 1.45 -4.50 2.87
C HIS A 25 0.51 -3.69 1.98
N LEU A 26 -0.71 -4.18 1.79
CA LEU A 26 -1.76 -3.50 1.02
C LEU A 26 -2.97 -3.26 1.91
N TYR A 27 -3.25 -1.99 2.19
CA TYR A 27 -4.47 -1.54 2.82
C TYR A 27 -5.44 -1.06 1.73
N VAL A 28 -6.71 -1.45 1.82
CA VAL A 28 -7.74 -1.03 0.87
C VAL A 28 -8.92 -0.49 1.65
N TRP A 29 -9.41 0.70 1.29
CA TRP A 29 -10.52 1.38 1.94
C TRP A 29 -11.74 1.44 1.04
N TYR A 30 -12.90 1.24 1.63
CA TYR A 30 -14.21 1.29 1.00
C TYR A 30 -15.14 2.19 1.82
N ALA A 31 -16.10 2.82 1.15
CA ALA A 31 -17.10 3.67 1.82
C ALA A 31 -17.94 2.88 2.84
N GLN A 32 -18.17 1.60 2.57
CA GLN A 32 -18.82 0.65 3.46
C GLN A 32 -18.50 -0.78 2.99
N GLN A 33 -18.87 -1.79 3.77
CA GLN A 33 -18.69 -3.19 3.36
C GLN A 33 -19.50 -3.48 2.08
N GLY A 34 -18.84 -4.01 1.04
CA GLY A 34 -19.43 -4.20 -0.28
C GLY A 34 -19.73 -2.90 -1.05
N GLY A 35 -19.31 -1.76 -0.51
CA GLY A 35 -19.45 -0.44 -1.13
C GLY A 35 -18.31 -0.13 -2.10
N GLU A 36 -18.25 1.13 -2.50
CA GLU A 36 -17.24 1.61 -3.44
C GLU A 36 -15.85 1.69 -2.80
N LEU A 37 -14.81 1.34 -3.57
CA LEU A 37 -13.41 1.51 -3.18
C LEU A 37 -13.06 3.01 -3.21
N THR A 38 -12.57 3.53 -2.09
CA THR A 38 -12.28 4.96 -1.87
C THR A 38 -10.79 5.27 -1.88
N GLY A 39 -9.95 4.29 -1.59
CA GLY A 39 -8.49 4.42 -1.68
C GLY A 39 -7.75 3.13 -1.38
N PHE A 40 -6.44 3.16 -1.52
CA PHE A 40 -5.54 2.13 -1.03
C PHE A 40 -4.19 2.72 -0.60
N GLN A 41 -3.44 1.96 0.18
CA GLN A 41 -2.03 2.20 0.44
C GLN A 41 -1.24 0.92 0.24
N LEU A 42 -0.30 0.95 -0.69
CA LEU A 42 0.66 -0.10 -0.96
C LEU A 42 2.00 0.27 -0.32
N VAL A 43 2.36 -0.40 0.76
CA VAL A 43 3.63 -0.23 1.47
C VAL A 43 4.62 -1.29 0.97
N ILE A 44 5.82 -0.84 0.63
CA ILE A 44 6.92 -1.67 0.15
C ILE A 44 7.83 -2.02 1.32
N LEU A 45 8.05 -3.32 1.52
CA LEU A 45 8.92 -3.85 2.57
C LEU A 45 10.29 -4.22 2.00
N ARG A 46 11.36 -3.95 2.76
CA ARG A 46 12.69 -4.53 2.53
C ARG A 46 13.20 -5.13 3.82
N GLY A 47 13.51 -6.42 3.81
CA GLY A 47 13.91 -7.14 5.03
C GLY A 47 12.81 -7.16 6.11
N GLY A 48 11.54 -7.04 5.71
CA GLY A 48 10.39 -6.93 6.62
C GLY A 48 10.07 -5.51 7.08
N GLU A 49 10.93 -4.52 6.80
CA GLU A 49 10.74 -3.14 7.24
C GLU A 49 10.11 -2.28 6.13
N PRO A 50 9.12 -1.43 6.45
CA PRO A 50 8.56 -0.46 5.52
C PRO A 50 9.62 0.53 5.02
N THR A 51 9.73 0.68 3.70
CA THR A 51 10.66 1.64 3.09
C THR A 51 9.97 2.73 2.31
N HIS A 52 8.83 2.44 1.69
CA HIS A 52 8.09 3.38 0.86
C HIS A 52 6.60 3.04 0.89
N ALA A 53 5.76 4.00 0.55
CA ALA A 53 4.33 3.80 0.39
C ALA A 53 3.81 4.55 -0.86
N LEU A 54 3.03 3.84 -1.67
CA LEU A 54 2.17 4.43 -2.69
C LEU A 54 0.75 4.52 -2.11
N THR A 55 0.29 5.74 -1.85
CA THR A 55 -1.06 6.00 -1.35
C THR A 55 -1.90 6.58 -2.47
N TRP A 56 -3.04 5.96 -2.77
CA TRP A 56 -3.99 6.47 -3.73
C TRP A 56 -5.33 6.72 -3.04
N GLU A 57 -5.88 7.90 -3.25
CA GLU A 57 -7.25 8.24 -2.85
C GLU A 57 -8.03 8.66 -4.09
N LYS A 58 -9.25 8.13 -4.27
CA LYS A 58 -10.06 8.41 -5.46
C LYS A 58 -10.22 9.91 -5.77
N ALA A 59 -10.28 10.74 -4.73
CA ALA A 59 -10.46 12.18 -4.85
C ALA A 59 -9.15 12.97 -5.07
N LYS A 60 -7.98 12.38 -4.79
CA LYS A 60 -6.69 13.11 -4.75
C LYS A 60 -5.63 12.52 -5.69
N GLY A 61 -5.84 11.32 -6.21
CA GLY A 61 -4.85 10.59 -7.00
C GLY A 61 -3.80 9.90 -6.13
N ALA A 62 -2.70 9.49 -6.77
CA ALA A 62 -1.61 8.74 -6.15
C ALA A 62 -0.46 9.64 -5.66
N VAL A 63 0.14 9.28 -4.54
CA VAL A 63 1.31 9.92 -3.94
C VAL A 63 2.30 8.83 -3.51
N TYR A 64 3.54 8.92 -3.99
CA TYR A 64 4.64 8.06 -3.57
C TYR A 64 5.51 8.78 -2.53
N THR A 65 5.76 8.10 -1.42
CA THR A 65 6.54 8.64 -0.29
C THR A 65 7.49 7.59 0.23
N GLY A 66 8.68 8.00 0.65
CA GLY A 66 9.55 7.19 1.50
C GLY A 66 8.93 7.04 2.87
N VAL A 67 9.14 5.90 3.50
CA VAL A 67 8.81 5.68 4.90
C VAL A 67 10.11 5.83 5.66
N TRP A 68 10.24 6.96 6.34
CA TRP A 68 11.43 7.23 7.14
C TRP A 68 11.17 6.84 8.59
N ALA A 69 11.95 5.87 9.07
CA ALA A 69 12.10 5.55 10.48
C ALA A 69 13.46 6.09 10.91
N GLU A 70 13.47 7.18 11.68
CA GLU A 70 14.69 7.84 12.13
C GLU A 70 15.50 6.92 13.09
N ASP A 71 16.80 6.81 12.78
CA ASP A 71 17.95 6.27 13.53
C ASP A 71 18.11 4.76 13.83
N GLU A 72 19.11 4.16 13.14
CA GLU A 72 19.80 2.91 13.52
C GLU A 72 20.50 3.00 14.89
N GLU A 73 20.79 4.22 15.41
CA GLU A 73 21.47 4.41 16.69
C GLU A 73 20.54 4.51 17.92
N LEU A 74 19.26 4.88 17.76
CA LEU A 74 18.41 5.21 18.92
C LEU A 74 17.06 4.49 19.03
N ARG A 75 16.62 3.63 18.09
CA ARG A 75 15.41 2.76 18.20
C ARG A 75 14.15 3.42 18.81
N ILE A 76 13.98 4.74 18.72
CA ILE A 76 12.86 5.45 19.34
C ILE A 76 12.29 6.46 18.33
N SER A 77 11.54 5.94 17.37
CA SER A 77 10.33 6.63 16.93
C SER A 77 9.27 5.59 16.59
N PRO A 78 8.17 5.48 17.36
CA PRO A 78 7.14 4.46 17.16
C PRO A 78 6.19 4.78 15.99
N THR A 79 6.48 5.80 15.17
CA THR A 79 5.57 6.26 14.12
C THR A 79 6.33 6.50 12.81
N PRO A 80 6.19 5.62 11.81
CA PRO A 80 6.79 5.84 10.49
C PRO A 80 6.26 7.15 9.87
N ILE A 81 7.17 8.02 9.41
CA ILE A 81 6.83 9.30 8.79
C ILE A 81 6.98 9.18 7.28
N LEU A 82 5.97 9.64 6.53
CA LEU A 82 6.02 9.72 5.08
C LEU A 82 6.85 10.94 4.66
N VAL A 83 7.95 10.70 3.95
CA VAL A 83 8.85 11.75 3.44
C VAL A 83 8.87 11.74 1.91
N PRO A 84 9.10 12.89 1.24
CA PRO A 84 9.38 12.90 -0.19
C PRO A 84 10.62 12.04 -0.47
N ASP A 85 10.50 11.02 -1.32
CA ASP A 85 11.60 10.10 -1.63
C ASP A 85 11.66 9.78 -3.12
N GLY A 86 12.56 10.48 -3.81
CA GLY A 86 13.01 10.20 -5.17
C GLY A 86 11.93 9.98 -6.25
N PRO A 87 12.35 9.62 -7.47
CA PRO A 87 11.45 9.08 -8.47
C PRO A 87 11.05 7.64 -8.09
N MET A 88 9.77 7.31 -8.24
CA MET A 88 9.30 5.94 -8.00
C MET A 88 9.92 4.96 -9.03
N PRO A 89 10.45 3.80 -8.62
CA PRO A 89 10.98 2.79 -9.55
C PRO A 89 9.84 2.00 -10.22
N GLN A 90 9.06 2.69 -11.04
CA GLN A 90 7.76 2.28 -11.56
C GLN A 90 7.76 0.90 -12.24
N THR A 91 8.65 0.67 -13.20
CA THR A 91 8.73 -0.61 -13.94
C THR A 91 9.03 -1.78 -13.01
N HIS A 92 9.90 -1.58 -12.02
CA HIS A 92 10.26 -2.61 -11.07
C HIS A 92 9.11 -2.90 -10.10
N LEU A 93 8.48 -1.85 -9.56
CA LEU A 93 7.33 -1.97 -8.67
C LEU A 93 6.15 -2.66 -9.36
N PHE A 94 5.85 -2.28 -10.62
CA PHE A 94 4.80 -2.91 -11.42
C PHE A 94 5.03 -4.41 -11.56
N LYS A 95 6.25 -4.82 -11.93
CA LYS A 95 6.60 -6.23 -12.09
C LYS A 95 6.42 -7.00 -10.77
N LEU A 96 7.01 -6.51 -9.68
CA LEU A 96 6.93 -7.16 -8.38
C LEU A 96 5.48 -7.29 -7.88
N PHE A 97 4.70 -6.20 -7.98
CA PHE A 97 3.31 -6.22 -7.56
C PHE A 97 2.47 -7.15 -8.44
N SER A 98 2.72 -7.21 -9.75
CA SER A 98 1.97 -8.09 -10.69
C SER A 98 2.09 -9.57 -10.33
N GLU A 99 3.24 -9.99 -9.79
CA GLU A 99 3.53 -11.34 -9.32
C GLU A 99 2.94 -11.59 -7.91
N ALA A 100 3.12 -10.63 -7.00
CA ALA A 100 2.62 -10.74 -5.63
C ALA A 100 1.08 -10.75 -5.54
N SER A 101 0.41 -10.06 -6.45
CA SER A 101 -1.05 -9.82 -6.47
C SER A 101 -1.87 -10.90 -7.18
N VAL A 102 -1.28 -11.99 -7.66
CA VAL A 102 -2.02 -13.04 -8.42
C VAL A 102 -3.20 -13.64 -7.65
N GLY A 103 -3.16 -13.62 -6.31
CA GLY A 103 -4.26 -14.10 -5.46
C GLY A 103 -5.34 -13.04 -5.15
N LEU A 104 -5.16 -11.78 -5.57
CA LEU A 104 -6.15 -10.74 -5.37
C LEU A 104 -7.30 -10.84 -6.37
N GLU A 105 -8.44 -10.26 -6.00
CA GLU A 105 -9.54 -10.01 -6.92
C GLU A 105 -9.07 -9.16 -8.11
N GLU A 106 -9.44 -9.56 -9.32
CA GLU A 106 -8.94 -8.96 -10.56
C GLU A 106 -9.20 -7.44 -10.64
N SER A 107 -10.36 -6.97 -10.16
CA SER A 107 -10.68 -5.54 -10.15
C SER A 107 -9.74 -4.72 -9.26
N LEU A 108 -9.43 -5.22 -8.05
CA LEU A 108 -8.49 -4.58 -7.13
C LEU A 108 -7.06 -4.63 -7.70
N ARG A 109 -6.67 -5.78 -8.24
CA ARG A 109 -5.36 -5.97 -8.86
C ARG A 109 -5.13 -4.99 -10.01
N GLN A 110 -6.08 -4.87 -10.93
CA GLN A 110 -6.00 -3.97 -12.07
C GLN A 110 -5.97 -2.50 -11.64
N LEU A 111 -6.73 -2.12 -10.62
CA LEU A 111 -6.68 -0.76 -10.08
C LEU A 111 -5.28 -0.42 -9.57
N VAL A 112 -4.69 -1.25 -8.72
CA VAL A 112 -3.36 -0.96 -8.15
C VAL A 112 -2.28 -0.95 -9.25
N LEU A 113 -2.33 -1.89 -10.20
CA LEU A 113 -1.40 -1.91 -11.34
C LEU A 113 -1.54 -0.66 -12.22
N HIS A 114 -2.78 -0.22 -12.47
CA HIS A 114 -3.04 1.00 -13.22
C HIS A 114 -2.44 2.21 -12.53
N GLU A 115 -2.66 2.39 -11.23
CA GLU A 115 -2.13 3.54 -10.49
C GLU A 115 -0.60 3.51 -10.37
N ILE A 116 0.01 2.32 -10.23
CA ILE A 116 1.47 2.18 -10.33
C ILE A 116 1.94 2.68 -11.70
N GLN A 117 1.29 2.27 -12.79
CA GLN A 117 1.67 2.64 -14.16
C GLN A 117 1.31 4.08 -14.56
N ALA A 118 0.33 4.69 -13.90
CA ALA A 118 -0.11 6.06 -14.16
C ALA A 118 0.71 7.11 -13.40
N TYR A 119 1.41 6.69 -12.34
CA TYR A 119 2.26 7.58 -11.54
C TYR A 119 3.42 8.16 -12.38
N ALA A 120 3.57 9.49 -12.37
CA ALA A 120 4.54 10.25 -13.16
C ALA A 120 5.48 11.07 -12.27
#